data_AF-A0A1Y3TBM9-F1
#
_entry.id   AF-A0A1Y3TBM9-F1
#
_cell.length_a   1.000
_cell.length_b   1.000
_cell.length_c   1.000
_cell.angle_alpha   90.00
_cell.angle_beta   90.00
_cell.angle_gamma   90.00
#
_symmetry.space_group_name_H-M   'P 1'
#
loop_
_entity.id
_entity.type
_entity.pdbx_description
1 polymer ?
#
loop_
_entity_poly.entity_id
_entity_poly.type
_entity_poly.pdbx_seq_one_letter_code
_entity_poly.pdbx_strand_id
1 'polypeptide(L)' 'MRVISMELQKALEEYEKYFGERYFFYIGFQKTDEEIISEIQKCISTGKKQRPPKYEDDLIY' A
#
# COMPACT_ATOMS: atom_id res chain seq x y z
N MET A 1 -2.25 -15.60 -9.18
CA MET A 1 -2.26 -14.19 -9.59
C MET A 1 -3.38 -13.51 -8.82
N ARG A 2 -3.09 -12.62 -7.86
CA ARG A 2 -4.16 -11.87 -7.16
C ARG A 2 -4.73 -10.87 -8.15
N VAL A 3 -6.01 -10.99 -8.48
CA VAL A 3 -6.69 -9.99 -9.31
C VAL A 3 -6.90 -8.78 -8.41
N ILE A 4 -6.17 -7.70 -8.70
CA ILE A 4 -6.33 -6.41 -8.05
C ILE A 4 -7.65 -5.83 -8.55
N SER A 5 -8.53 -5.41 -7.65
CA SER A 5 -9.77 -4.72 -8.05
C SER A 5 -9.46 -3.41 -8.78
N MET A 6 -10.34 -3.02 -9.71
CA MET A 6 -10.17 -1.76 -10.47
C MET A 6 -10.09 -0.53 -9.55
N GLU A 7 -10.76 -0.58 -8.40
CA GLU A 7 -10.71 0.47 -7.37
C GLU A 7 -9.36 0.53 -6.66
N LEU A 8 -8.78 -0.63 -6.31
CA LEU A 8 -7.45 -0.68 -5.73
C LEU A 8 -6.41 -0.17 -6.72
N GLN A 9 -6.51 -0.55 -8.00
CA GLN A 9 -5.61 -0.02 -9.03
C GLN A 9 -5.65 1.50 -9.09
N LYS A 10 -6.84 2.09 -9.13
CA LYS A 10 -7.03 3.55 -9.16
C LYS A 10 -6.43 4.23 -7.93
N ALA A 11 -6.64 3.67 -6.74
CA ALA A 11 -6.08 4.21 -5.51
C ALA A 11 -4.54 4.22 -5.55
N LEU A 12 -3.91 3.16 -6.05
CA LEU A 12 -2.45 3.08 -6.19
C LEU A 12 -1.89 4.13 -7.15
N GLU A 13 -2.54 4.32 -8.29
CA GLU A 13 -2.16 5.35 -9.27
C GLU A 13 -2.28 6.75 -8.66
N GLU A 14 -3.32 6.99 -7.85
CA GLU A 14 -3.50 8.26 -7.15
C GLU A 14 -2.40 8.48 -6.10
N TYR A 15 -2.03 7.44 -5.35
CA TYR A 15 -0.92 7.49 -4.41
C TYR A 15 0.40 7.82 -5.13
N GLU A 16 0.69 7.13 -6.23
CA GLU A 16 1.91 7.35 -7.04
C GLU A 16 1.96 8.76 -7.62
N LYS A 17 0.84 9.26 -8.13
CA LYS A 17 0.73 10.63 -8.64
C LYS A 17 0.93 11.69 -7.54
N TYR A 18 0.41 11.44 -6.33
CA TYR A 18 0.51 12.39 -5.22
C TYR A 18 1.90 12.43 -4.59
N PHE A 19 2.53 11.26 -4.40
CA PHE A 19 3.79 11.14 -3.66
C PHE A 19 5.03 10.95 -4.53
N GLY A 20 4.86 10.66 -5.82
CA GLY A 20 5.93 10.32 -6.77
C GLY A 20 6.54 8.94 -6.55
N GLU A 21 5.89 8.08 -5.76
CA GLU A 21 6.41 6.78 -5.35
C GLU A 21 5.28 5.74 -5.30
N ARG A 22 5.59 4.49 -5.62
CA ARG A 22 4.62 3.39 -5.60
C ARG A 22 4.32 2.97 -4.17
N TYR A 23 3.07 2.62 -3.91
CA TYR A 23 2.65 2.04 -2.63
C TYR A 23 3.28 0.66 -2.42
N PHE A 24 3.77 0.36 -1.22
CA PHE A 24 4.41 -0.91 -0.92
C PHE A 24 3.36 -1.99 -0.64
N PHE A 25 3.25 -2.97 -1.54
CA PHE A 25 2.53 -4.22 -1.32
C PHE A 25 3.43 -5.23 -0.62
N TYR A 26 3.18 -5.48 0.67
CA TYR A 26 3.86 -6.59 1.36
C TYR A 26 3.05 -7.88 1.20
N ILE A 27 3.67 -8.90 0.61
CA ILE A 27 3.06 -10.21 0.32
C ILE A 27 2.67 -10.99 1.59
N GLY A 28 3.20 -10.60 2.76
CA GLY A 28 2.87 -11.23 4.05
C GLY A 28 1.67 -10.63 4.80
N PHE A 29 1.07 -9.54 4.33
CA PHE A 29 -0.08 -8.93 5.00
C PHE A 29 -1.39 -9.42 4.36
N GLN A 30 -2.26 -10.05 5.16
CA GLN A 30 -3.64 -10.42 4.77
C GLN A 30 -4.56 -9.18 4.66
N LYS A 31 -4.08 -8.05 4.14
CA LYS A 31 -4.94 -6.88 3.95
C LYS A 31 -5.88 -7.10 2.77
N THR A 32 -7.15 -6.77 2.98
CA THR A 32 -8.13 -6.71 1.89
C THR A 32 -7.86 -5.51 1.00
N ASP A 33 -8.42 -5.50 -0.20
CA ASP A 33 -8.30 -4.37 -1.12
C ASP A 33 -8.88 -3.08 -0.50
N GLU A 34 -9.98 -3.20 0.24
CA GLU A 34 -10.63 -2.08 0.95
C GLU A 34 -9.72 -1.45 2.02
N GLU A 35 -9.01 -2.27 2.80
CA GLU A 35 -8.06 -1.77 3.79
C GLU A 35 -6.92 -1.00 3.14
N ILE A 36 -6.41 -1.50 2.01
CA ILE A 36 -5.33 -0.86 1.28
C ILE A 36 -5.80 0.49 0.68
N ILE A 37 -6.99 0.52 0.08
CA ILE A 37 -7.60 1.76 -0.42
C ILE A 37 -7.77 2.78 0.71
N SER A 38 -8.28 2.35 1.86
CA SER A 38 -8.47 3.24 3.02
C SER A 38 -7.14 3.81 3.54
N GLU A 39 -6.10 2.99 3.61
CA GLU A 39 -4.77 3.48 4.00
C GLU A 39 -4.17 4.46 2.99
N ILE A 40 -4.32 4.19 1.70
CA ILE A 40 -3.88 5.11 0.64
C ILE A 40 -4.58 6.47 0.79
N GLN A 41 -5.91 6.47 0.93
CA GLN A 41 -6.68 7.70 1.10
C GLN A 41 -6.27 8.47 2.36
N LYS A 42 -5.98 7.76 3.45
CA LYS A 42 -5.47 8.35 4.69
C LYS A 42 -4.08 8.96 4.50
N CYS A 43 -3.19 8.29 3.76
CA CYS A 43 -1.86 8.82 3.43
C CYS A 43 -1.98 10.12 2.65
N ILE A 44 -2.77 10.14 1.57
CA ILE A 44 -3.03 11.33 0.75
C ILE A 44 -3.64 12.45 1.60
N SER A 45 -4.69 12.15 2.39
CA SER A 45 -5.37 13.13 3.22
C SER A 45 -4.47 13.75 4.30
N THR A 46 -3.52 12.98 4.83
CA THR A 46 -2.58 13.46 5.86
C THR A 46 -1.29 14.01 5.29
N GLY A 47 -1.06 13.89 3.97
CA GLY A 47 0.21 14.20 3.31
C GLY A 47 1.39 13.34 3.80
N LYS A 48 1.12 12.23 4.52
CA LYS A 48 2.15 11.36 5.08
C LYS A 48 2.23 10.08 4.27
N LYS A 49 3.42 9.82 3.72
CA LYS A 49 3.73 8.59 2.99
C LYS A 49 3.60 7.37 3.91
N GLN A 50 3.27 6.23 3.31
CA GLN A 50 3.38 4.93 3.96
C GLN A 50 4.79 4.77 4.53
N ARG A 51 4.90 4.29 5.77
CA ARG A 51 6.23 3.92 6.30
C ARG A 51 6.72 2.70 5.53
N PRO A 52 8.01 2.65 5.16
CA PRO A 52 8.56 1.44 4.55
C PRO A 52 8.29 0.26 5.49
N PRO A 53 7.90 -0.91 4.97
CA PRO A 53 7.78 -2.10 5.80
C PRO A 53 9.11 -2.31 6.52
N LYS A 54 9.06 -2.44 7.86
CA LYS A 54 10.21 -2.94 8.60
C LYS A 54 10.29 -4.42 8.28
N TYR A 55 11.28 -4.82 7.51
CA TYR A 55 11.70 -6.21 7.46
C TYR A 55 12.26 -6.50 8.86
N GLU A 56 11.53 -7.29 9.66
CA GLU A 56 12.17 -7.92 10.81
C GLU A 56 13.13 -8.95 10.22
N ASP A 57 14.40 -8.55 10.08
CA ASP A 57 15.54 -9.36 9.59
C ASP A 57 15.84 -10.59 10.50
N ASP A 58 14.98 -10.89 11.48
CA ASP A 58 15.22 -11.82 12.59
C ASP A 58 14.38 -13.11 12.52
N LEU A 59 13.88 -13.49 11.33
CA LEU A 59 13.36 -14.84 11.08
C LEU A 59 14.31 -15.59 10.15
N ILE A 60 15.44 -16.04 10.73
CA ILE A 60 16.27 -17.10 10.16
C ILE A 60 15.43 -18.38 10.18
N TYR A 61 15.16 -18.94 8.99
CA TYR A 61 14.37 -20.15 8.74
C TYR A 61 15.05 -21.42 9.27
#